data_AF-A0A849RNI1-F1
#
_entry.id   AF-A0A849RNI1-F1
#
_cell.length_a   1.000
_cell.length_b   1.000
_cell.length_c   1.000
_cell.angle_alpha   90.00
_cell.angle_beta   90.00
_cell.angle_gamma   90.00
#
_symmetry.space_group_name_H-M   'P 1'
#
loop_
_entity.id
_entity.type
_entity.pdbx_description
1 polymer ?
#
loop_
_entity_poly.entity_id
_entity_poly.type
_entity_poly.pdbx_seq_one_letter_code
_entity_poly.pdbx_strand_id
1 'polypeptide(L)'
;MSSIRLLIGTKKGAFILTSDGKRKQWNVNGPHFGGWELYHLKGSPTDPNRIYASQTSSWFGQVIQRSDDGGKTWNPPGTKPEDLMGP
;
A
#
# COMPACT_ATOMS: atom_id res chain seq x y z
N MET A 1 4.15 21.07 -10.18
CA MET A 1 2.95 21.10 -9.32
C MET A 1 3.12 20.08 -8.22
N SER A 2 2.79 20.40 -6.97
CA SER A 2 2.88 19.43 -5.87
C SER A 2 1.82 18.34 -6.01
N SER A 3 2.19 17.10 -5.71
CA SER A 3 1.27 15.96 -5.63
C SER A 3 1.11 15.56 -4.17
N ILE A 4 -0.11 15.23 -3.76
CA ILE A 4 -0.45 14.76 -2.42
C ILE A 4 -0.90 13.31 -2.54
N ARG A 5 -0.38 12.45 -1.66
CA ARG A 5 -0.82 11.06 -1.51
C ARG A 5 -1.25 10.83 -0.07
N LEU A 6 -2.46 10.29 0.11
CA LEU A 6 -2.97 9.81 1.38
C LEU A 6 -2.99 8.28 1.36
N LEU A 7 -2.43 7.69 2.41
CA LEU A 7 -2.37 6.24 2.60
C LEU A 7 -3.35 5.88 3.71
N ILE A 8 -4.34 5.05 3.40
CA ILE A 8 -5.47 4.79 4.30
C ILE A 8 -5.53 3.29 4.56
N GLY A 9 -5.35 2.90 5.83
CA GLY A 9 -5.61 1.56 6.31
C GLY A 9 -6.99 1.48 6.95
N THR A 10 -7.73 0.42 6.65
CA THR A 10 -9.06 0.17 7.24
C THR A 10 -9.15 -1.29 7.70
N LYS A 11 -10.23 -1.65 8.40
CA LYS A 11 -10.54 -3.06 8.72
C LYS A 11 -10.95 -3.89 7.50
N LYS A 12 -11.05 -3.31 6.31
CA LYS A 12 -11.56 -3.96 5.10
C LYS A 12 -10.64 -3.85 3.89
N GLY A 13 -9.43 -3.31 4.06
CA GLY A 13 -8.45 -3.13 3.00
C GLY A 13 -7.70 -1.80 3.14
N ALA A 14 -6.76 -1.58 2.23
CA ALA A 14 -6.09 -0.29 2.07
C ALA A 14 -6.66 0.51 0.89
N PHE A 15 -6.55 1.83 0.98
CA PHE A 15 -6.82 2.74 -0.13
C PHE A 15 -5.68 3.74 -0.27
N ILE A 16 -5.39 4.12 -1.51
CA ILE A 16 -4.45 5.19 -1.84
C ILE A 16 -5.21 6.29 -2.56
N LEU A 17 -5.22 7.47 -1.95
CA LEU A 17 -5.86 8.64 -2.53
C LEU A 17 -4.80 9.61 -3.03
N THR A 18 -5.00 10.15 -4.22
CA THR A 18 -4.07 11.14 -4.80
C THR A 18 -4.79 12.42 -5.20
N SER A 19 -4.11 13.54 -5.03
CA SER A 19 -4.59 14.87 -5.42
C SER A 19 -3.43 15.77 -5.84
N ASP A 20 -3.75 16.89 -6.46
CA ASP A 20 -2.81 17.98 -6.67
C ASP A 20 -2.64 18.81 -5.39
N GLY A 21 -1.80 19.85 -5.45
CA GLY A 21 -1.58 20.77 -4.34
C GLY A 21 -2.82 21.50 -3.83
N LYS A 22 -3.92 21.56 -4.61
CA LYS A 22 -5.17 22.22 -4.20
C LYS A 22 -6.04 21.32 -3.31
N ARG A 23 -5.83 19.99 -3.35
CA ARG A 23 -6.52 19.01 -2.48
C ARG A 23 -8.05 19.02 -2.59
N LYS A 24 -8.60 19.49 -3.72
CA LYS A 24 -10.05 19.63 -3.95
C LYS A 24 -10.68 18.41 -4.60
N GLN A 25 -9.95 17.74 -5.49
CA GLN A 25 -10.40 16.56 -6.22
C GLN A 25 -9.45 15.42 -5.92
N TRP A 26 -10.01 14.25 -5.61
CA TRP A 26 -9.23 13.09 -5.19
C TRP A 26 -9.52 11.91 -6.10
N ASN A 27 -8.46 11.30 -6.62
CA ASN A 27 -8.55 9.99 -7.24
C ASN A 27 -8.39 8.91 -6.16
N VAL A 28 -9.33 7.96 -6.11
CA VAL A 28 -9.37 6.88 -5.12
C VAL A 28 -8.91 5.58 -5.80
N ASN A 29 -7.86 4.96 -5.26
CA ASN A 29 -7.38 3.66 -5.71
C ASN A 29 -7.50 2.61 -4.58
N GLY A 30 -8.04 1.44 -4.92
CA GLY A 30 -8.32 0.35 -3.99
C GLY A 30 -9.73 -0.23 -4.16
N PRO A 31 -10.18 -1.11 -3.24
CA PRO A 31 -9.43 -1.58 -2.08
C PRO A 31 -8.26 -2.48 -2.49
N HIS A 32 -7.07 -2.20 -1.95
CA HIS A 32 -5.97 -3.17 -1.94
C HIS A 32 -6.18 -4.12 -0.77
N PHE A 33 -5.86 -5.40 -0.95
CA PHE A 33 -5.99 -6.42 0.09
C PHE A 33 -7.41 -6.48 0.68
N GLY A 34 -8.42 -6.50 -0.19
CA GLY A 34 -9.82 -6.51 0.21
C GLY A 34 -10.12 -7.62 1.21
N GLY A 35 -10.80 -7.26 2.31
CA GLY A 35 -11.15 -8.19 3.39
C GLY A 35 -10.09 -8.37 4.48
N TRP A 36 -8.85 -7.89 4.27
CA TRP A 36 -7.82 -7.86 5.30
C TRP A 36 -7.91 -6.60 6.15
N GLU A 37 -7.49 -6.68 7.42
CA GLU A 37 -7.32 -5.51 8.26
C GLU A 37 -5.94 -4.89 8.02
N LEU A 38 -5.90 -3.57 7.86
CA LEU A 38 -4.69 -2.80 7.61
C LEU A 38 -4.49 -1.82 8.74
N TYR A 39 -3.57 -2.14 9.66
CA TYR A 39 -3.32 -1.31 10.83
C TYR A 39 -2.56 -0.03 10.49
N HIS A 40 -1.65 -0.09 9.50
CA HIS A 40 -0.87 1.07 9.09
C HIS A 40 -0.35 0.93 7.67
N LEU A 41 -0.26 2.07 6.96
CA LEU A 41 0.47 2.22 5.72
C LEU A 41 1.45 3.38 5.85
N LYS A 42 2.66 3.22 5.29
CA LYS A 42 3.71 4.25 5.38
C LYS A 42 4.52 4.35 4.10
N GLY A 43 4.64 5.56 3.56
CA GLY A 43 5.56 5.87 2.46
C GLY A 43 6.99 6.04 2.97
N SER A 44 7.97 5.66 2.14
CA SER A 44 9.39 5.90 2.43
C SER A 44 9.74 7.39 2.29
N PRO A 45 10.53 7.97 3.20
CA PRO A 45 11.04 9.34 3.03
C PRO A 45 12.12 9.44 1.95
N THR A 46 12.78 8.34 1.60
CA THR A 46 13.88 8.31 0.61
C THR A 46 13.43 7.91 -0.79
N ASP A 47 12.25 7.30 -0.92
CA ASP A 47 11.67 6.89 -2.19
C ASP A 47 10.14 7.12 -2.16
N PRO A 48 9.64 8.16 -2.85
CA PRO A 48 8.21 8.47 -2.88
C PRO A 48 7.31 7.37 -3.47
N ASN A 49 7.84 6.42 -4.24
CA ASN A 49 7.05 5.31 -4.77
C ASN A 49 7.01 4.11 -3.83
N ARG A 50 7.95 4.03 -2.89
CA ARG A 50 8.00 2.95 -1.92
C ARG A 50 6.98 3.14 -0.81
N ILE A 51 6.09 2.15 -0.65
CA ILE A 51 5.06 2.13 0.40
C ILE A 51 5.13 0.78 1.11
N TYR A 52 4.98 0.80 2.43
CA TYR A 52 4.80 -0.38 3.26
C TYR A 52 3.37 -0.45 3.78
N ALA A 53 2.78 -1.65 3.82
CA ALA A 53 1.45 -1.91 4.35
C ALA A 53 1.52 -3.05 5.37
N SER A 54 0.98 -2.80 6.56
CA SER A 54 0.86 -3.79 7.63
C SER A 54 -0.51 -4.47 7.56
N GLN A 55 -0.58 -5.57 6.81
CA GLN A 55 -1.74 -6.46 6.84
C GLN A 55 -1.77 -7.25 8.13
N THR A 56 -2.97 -7.52 8.63
CA THR A 56 -3.15 -8.41 9.76
C THR A 56 -4.41 -9.23 9.61
N SER A 57 -4.36 -10.47 10.09
CA SER A 57 -5.52 -11.32 10.28
C SER A 57 -5.33 -12.19 11.51
N SER A 58 -6.43 -12.73 12.05
CA SER A 58 -6.39 -13.63 13.20
C SER A 58 -5.65 -14.95 12.92
N TRP A 59 -5.50 -15.33 11.64
CA TRP A 59 -4.87 -16.59 11.25
C TRP A 59 -3.37 -16.44 10.98
N PHE A 60 -2.99 -15.42 10.21
CA PHE A 60 -1.62 -15.23 9.75
C PHE A 60 -0.83 -14.22 10.59
N GLY A 61 -1.49 -13.58 11.56
CA GLY A 61 -0.90 -12.48 12.31
C GLY A 61 -0.56 -11.30 11.39
N GLN A 62 0.47 -10.53 11.78
CA GLN A 62 0.91 -9.37 11.02
C GLN A 62 1.87 -9.76 9.89
N VAL A 63 1.54 -9.33 8.68
CA VAL A 63 2.35 -9.51 7.47
C VAL A 63 2.64 -8.14 6.86
N ILE A 64 3.91 -7.88 6.54
CA ILE A 64 4.30 -6.65 5.86
C ILE A 64 4.29 -6.89 4.35
N GLN A 65 3.65 -5.99 3.61
CA GLN A 65 3.81 -5.87 2.16
C GLN A 65 4.56 -4.59 1.83
N ARG A 66 5.27 -4.61 0.71
CA ARG A 66 5.93 -3.46 0.11
C ARG A 66 5.47 -3.29 -1.33
N SER A 67 5.17 -2.04 -1.69
CA SER A 67 5.09 -1.61 -3.07
C SER A 67 6.29 -0.73 -3.38
N ASP A 68 6.84 -0.85 -4.59
CA ASP A 68 7.91 -0.01 -5.12
C ASP A 68 7.42 0.87 -6.29
N ASP A 69 6.11 0.84 -6.62
CA ASP A 69 5.51 1.51 -7.78
C ASP A 69 4.32 2.42 -7.42
N GLY A 70 4.28 2.88 -6.17
CA GLY A 70 3.25 3.79 -5.67
C GLY A 70 1.94 3.08 -5.30
N GLY A 71 1.96 1.77 -5.11
CA GLY A 71 0.84 0.94 -4.64
C GLY A 71 0.12 0.18 -5.73
N LYS A 72 0.67 0.10 -6.95
CA LYS A 72 0.06 -0.66 -8.06
C LYS A 72 0.31 -2.15 -7.89
N THR A 73 1.52 -2.53 -7.50
CA THR A 73 1.91 -3.90 -7.17
C THR A 73 2.47 -3.99 -5.75
N TRP A 74 2.34 -5.17 -5.14
CA TRP A 74 2.69 -5.40 -3.74
C TRP A 74 3.32 -6.77 -3.58
N ASN A 75 4.42 -6.84 -2.83
CA ASN A 75 5.14 -8.08 -2.54
C ASN A 75 5.70 -8.04 -1.12
N PRO A 76 5.95 -9.20 -0.47
CA PRO A 76 6.61 -9.22 0.82
C PRO A 76 8.03 -8.62 0.73
N PRO A 77 8.48 -7.82 1.70
CA PRO A 77 9.84 -7.33 1.71
C PRO A 77 10.86 -8.48 1.69
N GLY A 78 11.87 -8.35 0.83
CA GLY A 78 12.96 -9.34 0.74
C GLY A 78 12.72 -10.45 -0.27
N THR A 79 11.56 -10.52 -0.94
CA THR A 79 11.36 -11.43 -2.07
C THR A 79 12.05 -10.91 -3.32
N LYS A 80 12.59 -11.84 -4.11
CA LYS A 80 13.04 -11.62 -5.49
C LYS A 80 11.87 -11.90 -6.44
N PRO A 81 11.89 -11.36 -7.68
CA PRO A 81 10.90 -11.70 -8.69
C PRO A 81 10.77 -13.21 -8.94
N GLU A 82 11.87 -13.93 -8.85
CA GLU A 82 11.96 -15.39 -8.96
C GLU A 82 11.09 -16.10 -7.91
N ASP A 83 11.07 -15.58 -6.67
CA ASP A 83 10.32 -16.16 -5.55
C ASP A 83 8.80 -15.99 -5.70
N LEU A 84 8.36 -15.15 -6.63
CA LEU A 84 6.95 -14.82 -6.89
C LEU A 84 6.37 -15.61 -8.06
N MET A 85 7.22 -16.26 -8.87
CA MET A 85 6.78 -17.19 -9.88
C MET A 85 6.44 -18.50 -9.19
N GLY A 86 5.15 -18.85 -9.14
CA GLY A 86 4.71 -20.15 -8.65
C GLY A 86 5.35 -21.30 -9.46
N PRO A 87 5.25 -22.55 -8.97
CA PRO A 87 5.76 -23.71 -9.70
C PRO A 87 5.14 -23.84 -11.10
#